data_AF-A0A381XX78-F1
#
_entry.id   AF-A0A381XX78-F1
#
_cell.length_a   1.000
_cell.length_b   1.000
_cell.length_c   1.000
_cell.angle_alpha   90.00
_cell.angle_beta   90.00
_cell.angle_gamma   90.00
#
_symmetry.space_group_name_H-M   'P 1'
#
loop_
_entity.id
_entity.type
_entity.pdbx_description
1 polymer ?
#
loop_
_entity_poly.entity_id
_entity_poly.type
_entity_poly.pdbx_seq_one_letter_code
_entity_poly.pdbx_strand_id
1 'polypeptide(L)' 'MVDKIIITALQDEANPIIEFYNLTRDAKQPDLKVYTNNKYSLLVTGVGRKKVIDTLPIYLNRI' A
#
# COMPACT_ATOMS: atom_id res chain seq x y z
N MET A 1 -2.99 -15.43 -0.60
CA MET A 1 -1.67 -14.99 -1.09
C MET A 1 -1.92 -13.69 -1.84
N VAL A 2 -1.18 -12.63 -1.54
CA VAL A 2 -1.26 -11.40 -2.35
C VAL A 2 -0.49 -11.67 -3.63
N ASP A 3 -1.14 -11.54 -4.78
CA ASP A 3 -0.51 -11.89 -6.05
C ASP A 3 0.21 -10.68 -6.67
N LYS A 4 -0.21 -9.46 -6.29
CA LYS A 4 0.28 -8.21 -6.90
C LYS A 4 0.41 -7.09 -5.88
N ILE A 5 1.56 -6.41 -5.92
CA ILE A 5 1.87 -5.24 -5.11
C ILE A 5 1.75 -3.98 -5.98
N ILE A 6 1.06 -2.97 -5.47
CA ILE A 6 0.91 -1.65 -6.08
C ILE A 6 1.54 -0.63 -5.13
N ILE A 7 2.33 0.30 -5.66
CA ILE A 7 2.97 1.35 -4.87
C ILE A 7 2.54 2.70 -5.43
N THR A 8 2.05 3.57 -4.55
CA THR A 8 1.76 4.99 -4.87
C THR A 8 2.48 5.89 -3.89
N ALA A 9 2.71 7.14 -4.28
CA ALA A 9 3.32 8.13 -3.40
C ALA A 9 2.24 8.87 -2.59
N LEU A 10 1.13 9.22 -3.21
CA LEU A 10 0.06 10.01 -2.61
C LEU A 10 -1.24 9.22 -2.44
N GLN A 11 -2.07 9.69 -1.49
CA GLN A 11 -3.40 9.11 -1.28
C GLN A 11 -4.30 9.36 -2.49
N ASP A 12 -4.18 10.51 -3.14
CA ASP A 12 -5.00 10.85 -4.31
C ASP A 12 -4.67 9.97 -5.52
N GLU A 13 -3.41 9.54 -5.67
CA GLU A 13 -3.01 8.52 -6.66
C GLU A 13 -3.59 7.14 -6.31
N ALA A 14 -3.72 6.83 -5.01
CA ALA A 14 -4.21 5.55 -4.53
C ALA A 14 -5.74 5.42 -4.61
N ASN A 15 -6.48 6.49 -4.33
CA ASN A 15 -7.95 6.48 -4.24
C ASN A 15 -8.65 5.83 -5.44
N PRO A 16 -8.36 6.20 -6.71
CA PRO A 16 -9.03 5.56 -7.85
C PRO A 16 -8.71 4.06 -7.95
N ILE A 17 -7.51 3.64 -7.54
CA ILE A 17 -7.09 2.24 -7.55
C ILE A 17 -7.77 1.44 -6.43
N ILE A 18 -7.87 2.05 -5.24
CA ILE A 18 -8.57 1.51 -4.08
C ILE A 18 -10.04 1.27 -4.43
N GLU A 19 -10.70 2.26 -5.03
CA GLU A 19 -12.09 2.16 -5.47
C GLU A 19 -12.26 1.08 -6.55
N PHE A 20 -11.44 1.12 -7.60
CA PHE A 20 -11.54 0.19 -8.73
C PHE A 20 -11.36 -1.28 -8.32
N TYR A 21 -10.39 -1.57 -7.44
CA TYR A 21 -10.14 -2.94 -6.97
C TYR A 21 -10.88 -3.30 -5.67
N ASN A 22 -11.72 -2.41 -5.14
CA ASN A 22 -12.41 -2.58 -3.86
C ASN A 22 -11.44 -2.98 -2.73
N LEU A 23 -10.37 -2.22 -2.57
CA LEU A 23 -9.37 -2.46 -1.53
C LEU A 23 -9.84 -1.90 -0.19
N THR A 24 -9.58 -2.62 0.90
CA THR A 24 -9.91 -2.15 2.25
C THR A 24 -8.65 -1.88 3.05
N ARG A 25 -8.71 -0.95 4.01
CA ARG A 25 -7.56 -0.62 4.85
C ARG A 25 -7.13 -1.86 5.64
N ASP A 26 -5.84 -2.21 5.57
CA ASP A 26 -5.29 -3.34 6.31
C ASP A 26 -5.16 -2.99 7.80
N ALA A 27 -5.99 -3.62 8.63
CA ALA A 27 -5.99 -3.43 10.08
C ALA A 27 -4.74 -3.99 10.77
N LYS A 28 -3.99 -4.91 10.13
CA LYS A 28 -2.78 -5.51 10.71
C LYS A 28 -1.57 -4.59 10.67
N GLN A 29 -1.60 -3.55 9.83
CA GLN A 29 -0.48 -2.63 9.62
C GLN A 29 -0.95 -1.17 9.79
N PRO A 30 -1.44 -0.78 10.99
CA PRO A 30 -2.06 0.53 11.19
C PRO A 30 -1.07 1.70 11.02
N ASP A 31 0.23 1.44 11.25
CA ASP A 31 1.34 2.36 11.05
C ASP A 31 1.63 2.64 9.57
N LEU A 32 1.20 1.75 8.67
CA LEU A 32 1.38 1.90 7.23
C LEU A 32 0.04 2.19 6.53
N LYS A 33 0.11 2.90 5.40
CA LYS A 33 -1.04 3.14 4.54
C LYS A 33 -1.20 2.00 3.53
N VAL A 34 -1.57 0.83 4.04
CA VAL A 34 -1.76 -0.38 3.25
C VAL A 34 -3.24 -0.65 3.01
N TYR A 35 -3.62 -0.91 1.77
CA TYR A 35 -4.96 -1.29 1.37
C TYR A 35 -4.89 -2.63 0.65
N THR A 36 -5.75 -3.57 0.98
CA THR A 36 -5.62 -4.95 0.51
C THR A 36 -6.96 -5.59 0.18
N ASN A 37 -6.90 -6.61 -0.67
CA ASN A 37 -7.93 -7.60 -0.85
C ASN A 37 -7.27 -8.97 -1.10
N ASN A 38 -8.04 -9.93 -1.60
CA ASN A 38 -7.57 -11.31 -1.81
C ASN A 38 -6.44 -11.43 -2.85
N LYS A 39 -6.25 -10.43 -3.72
CA LYS A 39 -5.35 -10.46 -4.89
C LYS A 39 -4.32 -9.34 -4.91
N TYR A 40 -4.65 -8.17 -4.38
CA TYR A 40 -3.84 -6.97 -4.47
C TYR A 40 -3.52 -6.43 -3.09
N SER A 41 -2.31 -5.87 -2.95
CA SER A 41 -1.95 -5.02 -1.83
C SER A 41 -1.34 -3.73 -2.36
N LEU A 42 -1.86 -2.60 -1.89
CA LEU A 42 -1.46 -1.27 -2.26
C LEU A 42 -0.82 -0.58 -1.06
N LEU A 43 0.41 -0.07 -1.23
CA LEU A 43 1.11 0.75 -0.24
C LEU A 43 1.19 2.20 -0.72
N VAL A 44 0.79 3.14 0.14
CA VAL A 44 1.06 4.58 -0.05
C VAL A 44 2.31 4.96 0.74
N THR A 45 3.41 5.28 0.05
CA THR A 45 4.73 5.51 0.67
C THR A 45 4.95 6.95 1.14
N GLY A 46 4.27 7.93 0.53
CA GLY A 46 4.69 9.34 0.56
C GLY A 46 5.64 9.69 -0.59
N VAL A 47 5.83 10.99 -0.83
CA VAL A 47 6.66 11.52 -1.92
C VAL A 47 8.15 11.53 -1.54
N GLY A 48 8.99 11.13 -2.49
CA GLY A 48 10.44 11.24 -2.42
C GLY A 48 11.15 9.97 -1.95
N ARG A 49 12.41 9.81 -2.40
CA ARG A 49 13.21 8.60 -2.18
C ARG A 49 13.32 8.19 -0.71
N LYS A 50 13.50 9.17 0.20
CA LYS A 50 13.62 8.90 1.64
C LYS A 50 12.38 8.18 2.19
N LYS A 51 11.19 8.66 1.83
CA LYS A 51 9.92 8.06 2.28
C LYS A 51 9.75 6.63 1.78
N VAL A 52 10.14 6.35 0.54
CA VAL A 52 10.11 4.99 -0.02
C VAL A 52 11.07 4.07 0.73
N ILE A 53 12.33 4.49 0.96
CA ILE A 53 13.33 3.69 1.68
C ILE A 53 12.89 3.41 3.12
N ASP A 54 12.25 4.37 3.78
CA ASP A 54 11.80 4.22 5.17
C ASP A 54 10.59 3.27 5.29
N THR A 55 9.73 3.17 4.26
CA THR A 55 8.43 2.47 4.36
C THR A 55 8.40 1.13 3.63
N LEU A 56 8.98 1.03 2.44
CA LEU A 56 8.88 -0.16 1.58
C LEU A 56 9.49 -1.42 2.22
N PRO A 57 10.69 -1.40 2.83
CA PRO A 57 11.25 -2.60 3.46
C PRO A 57 10.40 -3.11 4.62
N ILE A 58 9.82 -2.21 5.42
CA ILE A 58 8.94 -2.57 6.54
C ILE A 58 7.69 -3.29 6.01
N TYR A 59 7.09 -2.74 4.96
CA TYR A 59 5.94 -3.34 4.28
C TYR A 59 6.27 -4.74 3.72
N LEU A 60 7.37 -4.87 2.97
CA LEU A 60 7.76 -6.14 2.33
C LEU A 60 8.04 -7.26 3.34
N ASN A 61 8.50 -6.92 4.55
CA ASN A 61 8.73 -7.89 5.62
C ASN A 61 7.44 -8.40 6.29
N ARG A 62 6.29 -7.77 6.01
CA ARG A 62 5.01 -8.03 6.70
C ARG A 62 3.93 -8.66 5.80
N ILE A 63 4.21 -8.84 4.51
CA ILE A 63 3.28 -9.40 3.50
C ILE A 63 3.51 -10.87 3.20
#